data_AF-A0A1F9DVF0-F1
#
_entry.id   AF-A0A1F9DVF0-F1
#
_cell.length_a   1.000
_cell.length_b   1.000
_cell.length_c   1.000
_cell.angle_alpha   90.00
_cell.angle_beta   90.00
_cell.angle_gamma   90.00
#
_symmetry.space_group_name_H-M   'P 1'
#
loop_
_entity.id
_entity.type
_entity.pdbx_description
1 polymer ?
#
loop_
_entity_poly.entity_id
_entity_poly.type
_entity_poly.pdbx_seq_one_letter_code
_entity_poly.pdbx_strand_id
1 'polypeptide(L)'
;MKAYLDIETSFGGEITVIGIFCPPGRMIQLVGEEVNWTNLWNALDGVSVILTYNGARFDLPVIRRMIKLDLEKYFECRDLMYDCWRRNLYGGLKRVEEQLGIERVSQGIDGLAAMRLWEQFRLYGDEKALSALLEYNREDVVNLCHLEAILQGIAPQGKKGSRD
;
A
#
# COMPACT_ATOMS: atom_id res chain seq x y z
N MET A 1 12.58 -10.93 5.63
CA MET A 1 11.23 -10.75 6.25
C MET A 1 10.24 -10.21 5.22
N LYS A 2 8.93 -10.23 5.48
CA LYS A 2 7.93 -9.59 4.61
C LYS A 2 7.77 -8.12 5.01
N ALA A 3 7.54 -7.25 4.02
CA ALA A 3 7.07 -5.89 4.22
C ALA A 3 5.81 -5.65 3.38
N TYR A 4 4.88 -4.89 3.93
CA TYR A 4 3.69 -4.39 3.24
C TYR A 4 3.91 -2.93 2.93
N LEU A 5 3.74 -2.56 1.67
CA LEU A 5 4.10 -1.25 1.16
C LEU A 5 2.93 -0.65 0.39
N ASP A 6 2.70 0.64 0.65
CA ASP A 6 1.73 1.47 -0.05
C ASP A 6 2.26 2.91 -0.11
N ILE A 7 1.93 3.63 -1.20
CA ILE A 7 2.32 5.03 -1.38
C ILE A 7 1.12 5.96 -1.51
N GLU A 8 1.30 7.18 -1.00
CA GLU A 8 0.43 8.31 -1.31
C GLU A 8 1.12 9.26 -2.28
N THR A 9 0.31 9.94 -3.11
CA THR A 9 0.83 10.92 -4.06
C THR A 9 0.17 12.28 -3.91
N SER A 10 0.81 13.33 -4.43
CA SER A 10 0.22 14.66 -4.58
C SER A 10 -0.51 14.80 -5.92
N PHE A 11 -1.27 15.88 -6.11
CA PHE A 11 -1.82 16.21 -7.43
C PHE A 11 -0.75 16.43 -8.51
N GLY A 12 0.49 16.75 -8.11
CA GLY A 12 1.64 16.86 -8.99
C GLY A 12 2.27 15.51 -9.37
N GLY A 13 1.80 14.40 -8.79
CA GLY A 13 2.35 13.06 -9.03
C GLY A 13 3.65 12.77 -8.28
N GLU A 14 3.99 13.60 -7.29
CA GLU A 14 5.07 13.34 -6.34
C GLU A 14 4.60 12.32 -5.30
N ILE A 15 5.53 11.55 -4.75
CA ILE A 15 5.23 10.68 -3.61
C ILE A 15 5.27 11.52 -2.35
N THR A 16 4.20 11.48 -1.57
CA THR A 16 4.04 12.30 -0.35
C THR A 16 4.27 11.48 0.90
N VAL A 17 3.85 10.22 0.89
CA VAL A 17 4.04 9.26 1.97
C VAL A 17 4.44 7.90 1.37
N ILE A 18 5.38 7.21 2.01
CA ILE A 18 5.59 5.77 1.81
C ILE A 18 5.33 5.08 3.14
N GLY A 19 4.29 4.26 3.19
CA GLY A 19 3.99 3.39 4.31
C GLY A 19 4.72 2.06 4.14
N ILE A 20 5.34 1.58 5.22
CA ILE A 20 5.99 0.26 5.27
C ILE A 20 5.66 -0.39 6.60
N PHE A 21 5.00 -1.54 6.55
CA PHE A 21 4.73 -2.37 7.72
C PHE A 21 5.45 -3.72 7.61
N CYS A 22 6.31 -4.03 8.59
CA CYS A 22 6.91 -5.35 8.75
C CYS A 22 6.38 -5.97 10.07
N PRO A 23 5.49 -6.98 9.99
CA PRO A 23 4.99 -7.66 11.18
C PRO A 23 6.12 -8.33 12.00
N PRO A 24 5.96 -8.44 13.32
CA PRO A 24 4.75 -8.13 14.09
C PRO A 24 4.60 -6.67 14.55
N GLY A 25 5.48 -5.73 14.20
CA GLY A 25 5.34 -4.38 14.78
C GLY A 25 6.21 -3.25 14.25
N ARG A 26 7.02 -3.47 13.20
CA ARG A 26 7.83 -2.37 12.64
C ARG A 26 6.98 -1.60 11.64
N MET A 27 6.49 -0.42 12.04
CA MET A 27 5.78 0.52 11.17
C MET A 27 6.71 1.70 10.86
N ILE A 28 6.88 2.02 9.58
CA ILE A 28 7.68 3.15 9.09
C ILE A 28 6.82 3.93 8.11
N GLN A 29 6.80 5.25 8.25
CA GLN A 29 6.20 6.16 7.28
C GLN A 29 7.23 7.21 6.94
N LEU A 30 7.63 7.28 5.67
CA LEU A 30 8.50 8.34 5.15
C LEU A 30 7.62 9.45 4.59
N VAL A 31 7.80 10.68 5.04
CA VAL A 31 6.93 11.80 4.71
C VAL A 31 7.70 12.92 4.00
N GLY A 32 7.18 13.40 2.87
CA GLY A 32 7.75 14.55 2.15
C GLY A 32 9.23 14.37 1.80
N GLU A 33 10.10 15.20 2.39
CA GLU A 33 11.55 15.16 2.13
C GLU A 33 12.23 13.85 2.57
N GLU A 34 11.61 13.11 3.49
CA GLU A 34 12.11 11.79 3.90
C GLU A 34 11.94 10.74 2.79
N VAL A 35 11.11 11.01 1.78
CA VAL A 35 10.87 10.13 0.63
C VAL A 35 12.04 10.23 -0.34
N ASN A 36 13.11 9.52 -0.01
CA ASN A 36 14.31 9.45 -0.82
C ASN A 36 14.89 8.03 -0.84
N TRP A 37 15.85 7.83 -1.75
CA TRP A 37 16.45 6.53 -2.03
C TRP A 37 17.04 5.88 -0.78
N THR A 38 17.81 6.65 -0.01
CA THR A 38 18.54 6.16 1.17
C THR A 38 17.59 5.73 2.27
N ASN A 39 16.58 6.55 2.57
CA ASN A 39 15.60 6.26 3.61
C ASN A 39 14.74 5.06 3.25
N LEU A 40 14.28 4.96 2.00
CA LEU A 40 13.52 3.79 1.54
C LEU A 40 14.35 2.51 1.61
N TRP A 41 15.62 2.57 1.16
CA TRP A 41 16.52 1.42 1.23
C TRP A 41 16.73 0.95 2.67
N ASN A 42 17.02 1.88 3.59
CA ASN A 42 17.21 1.57 5.00
C ASN A 42 15.94 1.04 5.68
N ALA A 43 14.77 1.58 5.33
CA ALA A 43 13.49 1.11 5.87
C ALA A 43 13.17 -0.34 5.46
N LEU A 44 13.71 -0.77 4.32
CA LEU A 44 13.60 -2.13 3.79
C LEU A 44 14.75 -3.05 4.23
N ASP A 45 15.61 -2.64 5.16
CA ASP A 45 16.67 -3.51 5.66
C ASP A 45 16.11 -4.82 6.26
N GLY A 46 16.72 -5.93 5.86
CA GLY A 46 16.31 -7.31 6.15
C GLY A 46 15.01 -7.79 5.48
N VAL A 47 14.37 -6.97 4.64
CA VAL A 47 13.20 -7.37 3.83
C VAL A 47 13.66 -8.22 2.65
N SER A 48 12.88 -9.26 2.35
CA SER A 48 13.11 -10.15 1.21
C SER A 48 11.90 -10.21 0.26
N VAL A 49 10.70 -9.96 0.79
CA VAL A 49 9.44 -9.95 0.04
C VAL A 49 8.67 -8.67 0.34
N ILE A 50 8.23 -7.97 -0.70
CA ILE A 50 7.38 -6.79 -0.61
C ILE A 50 5.98 -7.15 -1.14
N LEU A 51 4.97 -6.87 -0.33
CA LEU A 51 3.57 -7.06 -0.68
C LEU A 51 2.89 -5.70 -0.85
N THR A 52 2.13 -5.56 -1.93
CA THR A 52 1.39 -4.34 -2.30
C THR A 52 -0.03 -4.69 -2.72
N TYR A 53 -0.89 -3.70 -2.98
CA TYR A 53 -2.16 -3.90 -3.69
C TYR A 53 -2.26 -2.98 -4.90
N ASN A 54 -2.32 -3.57 -6.09
CA ASN A 54 -2.21 -2.86 -7.37
C ASN A 54 -0.86 -2.13 -7.57
N GLY A 55 0.14 -2.44 -6.72
CA GLY A 55 1.45 -1.81 -6.75
C GLY A 55 2.30 -2.16 -7.95
N ALA A 56 2.08 -3.32 -8.59
CA ALA A 56 2.74 -3.64 -9.86
C ALA A 56 2.38 -2.64 -10.98
N ARG A 57 1.21 -2.00 -10.88
CA ARG A 57 0.70 -1.05 -11.87
C ARG A 57 0.82 0.41 -11.43
N PHE A 58 1.09 0.66 -10.15
CA PHE A 58 1.11 2.00 -9.58
C PHE A 58 2.36 2.25 -8.71
N ASP A 59 2.39 1.69 -7.50
CA ASP A 59 3.41 1.97 -6.49
C ASP A 59 4.84 1.73 -6.99
N LEU A 60 5.13 0.54 -7.51
CA LEU A 60 6.48 0.15 -7.93
C LEU A 60 6.95 0.98 -9.14
N PRO A 61 6.14 1.18 -10.20
CA PRO A 61 6.49 2.12 -11.27
C PRO A 61 6.73 3.56 -10.80
N VAL A 62 5.92 4.07 -9.86
CA VAL A 62 6.04 5.44 -9.35
C VAL A 62 7.32 5.59 -8.50
N ILE A 63 7.60 4.64 -7.60
CA ILE A 63 8.85 4.59 -6.81
C ILE A 63 10.07 4.56 -7.75
N ARG A 64 10.06 3.69 -8.76
CA ARG A 64 11.14 3.59 -9.73
C ARG A 64 11.36 4.90 -10.49
N ARG A 65 10.29 5.58 -10.87
CA ARG A 65 10.36 6.85 -11.60
C ARG A 65 10.87 8.00 -10.72
N MET A 66 10.32 8.13 -9.52
CA MET A 66 10.52 9.30 -8.64
C MET A 66 11.76 9.16 -7.76
N ILE A 67 11.96 7.99 -7.15
CA ILE A 67 13.06 7.71 -6.21
C ILE A 67 14.28 7.10 -6.93
N LYS A 68 14.13 6.70 -8.21
CA LYS A 68 15.17 6.02 -9.00
C LYS A 68 15.62 4.69 -8.38
N LEU A 69 14.75 4.06 -7.59
CA LEU A 69 14.97 2.74 -7.01
C LEU A 69 14.01 1.72 -7.63
N ASP A 70 14.56 0.70 -8.28
CA ASP A 70 13.79 -0.38 -8.89
C ASP A 70 13.68 -1.55 -7.90
N LEU A 71 12.63 -1.54 -7.07
CA LEU A 71 12.45 -2.51 -5.99
C LEU A 71 12.38 -3.96 -6.50
N GLU A 72 11.81 -4.19 -7.68
CA GLU A 72 11.66 -5.52 -8.28
C GLU A 72 13.02 -6.17 -8.63
N LYS A 73 14.11 -5.40 -8.69
CA LYS A 73 15.47 -5.94 -8.90
C LYS A 73 16.10 -6.50 -7.63
N TYR A 74 15.61 -6.10 -6.46
CA TYR A 74 16.25 -6.38 -5.17
C TYR A 74 15.37 -7.21 -4.24
N PHE A 75 14.05 -7.18 -4.44
CA PHE A 75 13.07 -7.86 -3.60
C PHE A 75 12.13 -8.71 -4.45
N GLU A 76 11.64 -9.81 -3.88
CA GLU A 76 10.48 -10.49 -4.44
C GLU A 76 9.25 -9.61 -4.22
N CYS A 77 8.58 -9.19 -5.30
CA CYS A 77 7.37 -8.37 -5.22
C CYS A 77 6.13 -9.22 -5.51
N ARG A 78 5.16 -9.18 -4.60
CA ARG A 78 3.88 -9.88 -4.72
C ARG A 78 2.72 -8.90 -4.59
N ASP A 79 1.91 -8.81 -5.63
CA ASP A 79 0.74 -7.94 -5.64
C ASP A 79 -0.54 -8.72 -5.25
N LEU A 80 -1.11 -8.35 -4.11
CA LEU A 80 -2.29 -8.99 -3.54
C LEU A 80 -3.56 -8.75 -4.36
N MET A 81 -3.61 -7.72 -5.22
CA MET A 81 -4.75 -7.53 -6.12
C MET A 81 -4.94 -8.75 -7.03
N TYR A 82 -3.87 -9.32 -7.57
CA TYR A 82 -3.97 -10.52 -8.41
C TYR A 82 -4.32 -11.78 -7.59
N ASP A 83 -3.90 -11.84 -6.32
CA ASP A 83 -4.36 -12.88 -5.40
C ASP A 83 -5.86 -12.81 -5.12
N CYS A 84 -6.39 -11.59 -4.97
CA CYS A 84 -7.82 -11.32 -4.82
C CYS A 84 -8.60 -11.71 -6.08
N TRP A 85 -8.12 -11.33 -7.27
CA TRP A 85 -8.79 -11.66 -8.54
C TRP A 85 -8.90 -13.17 -8.75
N ARG A 86 -7.88 -13.95 -8.38
CA ARG A 86 -7.93 -15.43 -8.39
C ARG A 86 -9.04 -16.02 -7.51
N ARG A 87 -9.61 -15.23 -6.60
CA ARG A 87 -10.69 -15.61 -5.67
C ARG A 87 -11.99 -14.84 -5.92
N ASN A 88 -12.12 -14.19 -7.08
CA ASN A 88 -13.26 -13.35 -7.46
C ASN A 88 -13.51 -12.13 -6.55
N LEU A 89 -12.46 -11.66 -5.86
CA LEU A 89 -12.50 -10.42 -5.09
C LEU A 89 -11.99 -9.29 -5.99
N TYR A 90 -12.91 -8.43 -6.43
CA TYR A 90 -12.62 -7.35 -7.37
C TYR A 90 -12.87 -5.97 -6.74
N GLY A 91 -12.08 -4.98 -7.15
CA GLY A 91 -12.15 -3.60 -6.67
C GLY A 91 -10.76 -3.04 -6.33
N GLY A 92 -10.75 -1.83 -5.78
CA GLY A 92 -9.59 -1.35 -5.01
C GLY A 92 -9.56 -2.01 -3.62
N LEU A 93 -8.46 -1.80 -2.88
CA LEU A 93 -8.21 -2.41 -1.58
C LEU A 93 -9.43 -2.28 -0.64
N LYS A 94 -9.95 -1.07 -0.45
CA LYS A 94 -11.14 -0.80 0.39
C LYS A 94 -12.36 -1.63 0.07
N ARG A 95 -12.66 -1.75 -1.21
CA ARG A 95 -13.82 -2.53 -1.64
C ARG A 95 -13.61 -4.02 -1.33
N VAL A 96 -12.36 -4.50 -1.36
CA VAL A 96 -12.05 -5.89 -0.97
C VAL A 96 -12.04 -6.05 0.55
N GLU A 97 -11.54 -5.08 1.30
CA GLU A 97 -11.60 -5.04 2.77
C GLU A 97 -13.04 -5.14 3.26
N GLU A 98 -13.95 -4.32 2.71
CA GLU A 98 -15.39 -4.36 3.00
C GLU A 98 -16.01 -5.73 2.70
N GLN A 99 -15.67 -6.34 1.55
CA GLN A 99 -16.16 -7.67 1.18
C GLN A 99 -15.71 -8.77 2.16
N LEU A 100 -14.55 -8.58 2.80
CA LEU A 100 -13.94 -9.54 3.72
C LEU A 100 -14.17 -9.20 5.19
N GLY A 101 -14.85 -8.09 5.50
CA GLY A 101 -15.07 -7.62 6.87
C GLY A 101 -13.79 -7.15 7.56
N ILE A 102 -12.80 -6.65 6.82
CA ILE A 102 -11.63 -5.97 7.39
C ILE A 102 -12.06 -4.55 7.78
N GLU A 103 -11.94 -4.22 9.06
CA GLU A 103 -12.36 -2.93 9.59
C GLU A 103 -11.39 -1.79 9.20
N ARG A 104 -11.94 -0.58 9.09
CA ARG A 104 -11.21 0.67 8.88
C ARG A 104 -11.77 1.76 9.79
N VAL A 105 -10.88 2.54 10.38
CA VAL A 105 -11.15 3.76 11.14
C VAL A 105 -11.25 4.97 10.18
N SER A 106 -10.43 5.03 9.13
CA SER A 106 -10.41 6.11 8.11
C SER A 106 -11.58 6.05 7.12
N GLN A 107 -12.78 5.69 7.59
CA GLN A 107 -13.97 5.61 6.75
C GLN A 107 -14.21 6.93 6.00
N GLY A 108 -14.40 6.85 4.68
CA GLY A 108 -14.69 8.01 3.82
C GLY A 108 -13.48 8.78 3.30
N ILE A 109 -12.25 8.46 3.71
CA ILE A 109 -11.05 8.97 3.04
C ILE A 109 -10.78 8.08 1.84
N ASP A 110 -10.80 8.61 0.62
CA ASP A 110 -10.35 7.96 -0.61
C ASP A 110 -8.99 8.51 -1.09
N GLY A 111 -8.42 7.97 -2.18
CA GLY A 111 -7.14 8.47 -2.69
C GLY A 111 -7.19 9.95 -3.13
N LEU A 112 -8.36 10.45 -3.53
CA LEU A 112 -8.54 11.87 -3.83
C LEU A 112 -8.57 12.72 -2.55
N ALA A 113 -9.20 12.23 -1.49
CA ALA A 113 -9.17 12.85 -0.18
C ALA A 113 -7.75 12.85 0.40
N ALA A 114 -6.98 11.77 0.26
CA ALA A 114 -5.57 11.70 0.67
C ALA A 114 -4.72 12.79 -0.02
N MET A 115 -4.88 12.97 -1.34
CA MET A 115 -4.25 14.08 -2.07
C MET A 115 -4.64 15.46 -1.50
N ARG A 116 -5.91 15.67 -1.12
CA ARG A 116 -6.38 16.93 -0.53
C ARG A 116 -5.82 17.17 0.87
N LEU A 117 -5.68 16.11 1.68
CA LEU A 117 -5.07 16.20 3.01
C LEU A 117 -3.61 16.63 2.90
N TRP A 118 -2.86 16.08 1.95
CA TRP A 118 -1.50 16.52 1.67
C TRP A 118 -1.44 18.00 1.30
N GLU A 119 -2.31 18.47 0.40
CA GLU A 119 -2.31 19.87 0.00
C GLU A 119 -2.67 20.82 1.16
N GLN A 120 -3.57 20.43 2.05
CA GLN A 120 -3.89 21.20 3.24
C GLN A 120 -2.69 21.35 4.16
N PHE A 121 -1.99 20.25 4.42
CA PHE A 121 -0.74 20.26 5.18
C PHE A 121 0.32 21.14 4.48
N ARG A 122 0.58 20.90 3.20
CA ARG A 122 1.62 21.58 2.42
C ARG A 122 1.41 23.09 2.30
N LEU A 123 0.17 23.54 2.12
CA LEU A 123 -0.15 24.96 1.90
C LEU A 123 -0.37 25.74 3.21
N TYR A 124 -0.91 25.09 4.24
CA TYR A 124 -1.38 25.78 5.45
C TYR A 124 -0.72 25.27 6.74
N GLY A 125 0.16 24.27 6.67
CA GLY A 125 0.75 23.63 7.86
C GLY A 125 -0.31 22.90 8.70
N ASP A 126 -1.36 22.37 8.08
CA ASP A 126 -2.42 21.66 8.79
C ASP A 126 -1.95 20.27 9.27
N GLU A 127 -1.43 20.22 10.49
CA GLU A 127 -0.96 18.99 11.15
C GLU A 127 -2.08 17.95 11.36
N LYS A 128 -3.34 18.38 11.45
CA LYS A 128 -4.46 17.43 11.56
C LYS A 128 -4.71 16.75 10.23
N ALA A 129 -4.59 17.49 9.12
CA ALA A 129 -4.67 16.91 7.79
C ALA A 129 -3.54 15.90 7.56
N LEU A 130 -2.31 16.22 7.97
CA LEU A 130 -1.19 15.27 7.92
C LEU A 130 -1.46 14.03 8.78
N SER A 131 -1.93 14.22 10.03
CA SER A 131 -2.25 13.10 10.92
C SER A 131 -3.30 12.16 10.33
N ALA A 132 -4.34 12.71 9.68
CA ALA A 132 -5.36 11.91 9.00
C ALA A 132 -4.81 11.17 7.77
N LEU A 133 -3.90 11.79 7.01
CA LEU A 133 -3.23 11.15 5.88
C LEU A 133 -2.33 9.99 6.34
N LEU A 134 -1.59 10.17 7.43
CA LEU A 134 -0.72 9.13 7.97
C LEU A 134 -1.52 7.97 8.55
N GLU A 135 -2.63 8.23 9.23
CA GLU A 135 -3.51 7.16 9.70
C GLU A 135 -4.11 6.37 8.53
N TYR A 136 -4.56 7.08 7.48
CA TYR A 136 -5.06 6.47 6.26
C TYR A 136 -4.05 5.51 5.62
N ASN A 137 -2.82 5.96 5.39
CA ASN A 137 -1.74 5.15 4.81
C ASN A 137 -1.29 4.01 5.75
N ARG A 138 -1.31 4.23 7.07
CA ARG A 138 -1.02 3.19 8.07
C ARG A 138 -2.02 2.06 7.97
N GLU A 139 -3.31 2.36 7.86
CA GLU A 139 -4.35 1.36 7.70
C GLU A 139 -4.18 0.57 6.41
N ASP A 140 -3.82 1.21 5.29
CA ASP A 140 -3.56 0.50 4.04
C ASP A 140 -2.49 -0.58 4.23
N VAL A 141 -1.30 -0.26 4.76
CA VAL A 141 -0.23 -1.28 4.91
C VAL A 141 -0.51 -2.32 6.00
N VAL A 142 -1.21 -1.96 7.08
CA VAL A 142 -1.62 -2.93 8.11
C VAL A 142 -2.66 -3.88 7.56
N ASN A 143 -3.63 -3.36 6.81
CA ASN A 143 -4.69 -4.17 6.24
C ASN A 143 -4.22 -5.04 5.08
N LEU A 144 -3.17 -4.68 4.34
CA LEU A 144 -2.51 -5.63 3.43
C LEU A 144 -2.03 -6.89 4.17
N CYS A 145 -1.55 -6.76 5.41
CA CYS A 145 -1.17 -7.91 6.22
C CYS A 145 -2.38 -8.77 6.61
N HIS A 146 -3.49 -8.14 7.01
CA HIS A 146 -4.74 -8.85 7.32
C HIS A 146 -5.31 -9.54 6.09
N LEU A 147 -5.29 -8.85 4.94
CA LEU A 147 -5.71 -9.37 3.65
C LEU A 147 -4.88 -10.60 3.26
N GLU A 148 -3.54 -10.54 3.36
CA GLU A 148 -2.70 -11.70 3.07
C GLU A 148 -3.08 -12.91 3.94
N ALA A 149 -3.27 -12.70 5.25
CA ALA A 149 -3.64 -13.76 6.18
C ALA A 149 -4.99 -14.41 5.82
N ILE A 150 -6.00 -13.60 5.48
CA ILE A 150 -7.31 -14.10 5.03
C ILE A 150 -7.17 -14.88 3.72
N LEU A 151 -6.42 -14.36 2.74
CA LEU A 151 -6.22 -15.03 1.45
C LEU A 151 -5.48 -16.38 1.56
N GLN A 152 -4.59 -16.53 2.54
CA GLN A 152 -3.94 -17.82 2.86
C GLN A 152 -4.91 -18.83 3.46
N GLY A 153 -5.92 -18.38 4.21
CA GLY A 153 -7.00 -19.23 4.73
C GLY A 153 -8.06 -19.60 3.69
N ILE A 154 -8.15 -18.88 2.58
CA ILE A 154 -9.09 -19.14 1.49
C ILE A 154 -8.45 -20.08 0.46
N ALA A 155 -8.98 -21.31 0.35
CA ALA A 155 -8.58 -22.26 -0.70
C ALA A 155 -8.76 -21.63 -2.10
N PRO A 156 -7.78 -21.76 -3.02
CA PRO A 156 -7.95 -21.31 -4.40
C PRO A 156 -9.16 -22.00 -5.03
N GLN A 157 -10.07 -21.25 -5.63
CA GLN A 157 -11.16 -21.89 -6.38
C GLN A 157 -10.54 -22.60 -7.58
N GLY A 158 -10.77 -23.92 -7.69
CA GLY A 158 -10.37 -24.69 -8.86
C GLY A 158 -10.95 -24.07 -10.13
N LYS A 159 -10.16 -24.03 -11.21
CA LYS A 159 -10.63 -23.60 -12.53
C LYS A 159 -11.96 -24.31 -12.82
N LYS A 160 -13.08 -23.57 -12.87
CA LYS A 160 -14.29 -24.11 -13.51
C LYS A 160 -13.89 -24.41 -14.94
N GLY A 161 -13.74 -25.70 -15.24
CA GLY A 161 -13.56 -26.18 -16.60
C GLY A 161 -14.64 -25.56 -17.48
N SER A 162 -14.19 -24.95 -18.57
CA SER A 162 -15.02 -24.70 -19.74
C SER A 162 -15.79 -25.98 -20.04
N ARG A 163 -17.11 -25.94 -19.88
CA ARG A 163 -17.99 -26.93 -20.51
C ARG A 163 -18.11 -26.50 -21.97
N ASP A 164 -17.62 -27.39 -22.82
CA ASP A 164 -17.92 -27.67 -24.23
C ASP A 164 -18.87 -26.71 -24.96
#